data_AF-A0A4Z0AAW7-F1
#
_entry.id   AF-A0A4Z0AAW7-F1
#
_cell.length_a   1.000
_cell.length_b   1.000
_cell.length_c   1.000
_cell.angle_alpha   90.00
_cell.angle_beta   90.00
_cell.angle_gamma   90.00
#
_symmetry.space_group_name_H-M   'P 1'
#
loop_
_entity.id
_entity.type
_entity.pdbx_description
1 polymer ?
#
loop_
_entity_poly.entity_id
_entity_poly.type
_entity_poly.pdbx_seq_one_letter_code
_entity_poly.pdbx_strand_id
1 'polypeptide(L)'
;MVNWHNPTVIAEDSAGFVKAAHFCAGVIIWEIFSTFNYEWRFYSGKRPFRWPILLYAVTRLFALATGLSYLIGLNINTEINCGAWLISTTLFGDLSLITASALLAAAHAIHNGLTAIDNHELHTKMHGEKVSFGIVCQLILDGAPTAELDRYIALLHSVDLPITLGDLGIGDATDAQLRGVAKQSCAPNETIWNMNTPINEDIVFNAIRGADTASKDWLKRTGKAKA
;
A
#
# COMPACT_ATOMS: atom_id res chain seq x y z
N MET A 1 -17.90 3.71 -33.11
CA MET A 1 -16.85 2.85 -32.53
C MET A 1 -15.50 3.42 -32.96
N VAL A 2 -14.50 3.43 -32.08
CA VAL A 2 -13.15 3.92 -32.40
C VAL A 2 -12.47 2.94 -33.37
N ASN A 3 -11.82 3.44 -34.42
CA ASN A 3 -11.01 2.60 -35.32
C ASN A 3 -9.57 2.53 -34.80
N TRP A 4 -9.23 1.44 -34.11
CA TRP A 4 -7.92 1.22 -33.50
C TRP A 4 -6.78 0.94 -34.48
N HIS A 5 -7.08 0.77 -35.77
CA HIS A 5 -6.09 0.65 -36.84
C HIS A 5 -5.82 1.97 -37.57
N ASN A 6 -6.53 3.05 -37.21
CA ASN A 6 -6.29 4.36 -37.79
C ASN A 6 -4.91 4.89 -37.32
N PRO A 7 -3.98 5.26 -38.23
CA PRO A 7 -2.66 5.77 -37.87
C PRO A 7 -2.68 6.99 -36.94
N THR A 8 -3.67 7.88 -37.09
CA THR A 8 -3.83 9.04 -36.23
C THR A 8 -4.20 8.64 -34.80
N VAL A 9 -5.11 7.68 -34.64
CA VAL A 9 -5.51 7.16 -33.32
C VAL A 9 -4.33 6.47 -32.64
N ILE A 10 -3.55 5.68 -33.38
CA ILE A 10 -2.34 5.02 -32.86
C ILE A 10 -1.31 6.05 -32.41
N ALA A 11 -1.10 7.13 -33.18
CA ALA A 11 -0.15 8.18 -32.82
C ALA A 11 -0.59 8.96 -31.56
N GLU A 12 -1.89 9.29 -31.44
CA GLU A 12 -2.45 9.95 -30.26
C GLU A 12 -2.34 9.08 -29.00
N ASP A 13 -2.69 7.80 -29.10
CA ASP A 13 -2.62 6.84 -27.99
C ASP A 13 -1.16 6.60 -27.56
N SER A 14 -0.26 6.42 -28.52
CA SER A 14 1.18 6.29 -28.25
C SER A 14 1.73 7.53 -27.53
N ALA A 15 1.36 8.73 -27.96
CA ALA A 15 1.76 9.96 -27.27
C ALA A 15 1.18 10.04 -25.85
N GLY A 16 -0.05 9.58 -25.64
CA GLY A 16 -0.68 9.47 -24.33
C GLY A 16 0.09 8.51 -23.41
N PHE A 17 0.39 7.31 -23.90
CA PHE A 17 1.17 6.30 -23.20
C PHE A 17 2.56 6.82 -22.81
N VAL A 18 3.28 7.45 -23.75
CA VAL A 18 4.61 8.03 -23.49
C VAL A 18 4.53 9.07 -22.37
N LYS A 19 3.57 9.98 -22.43
CA LYS A 19 3.39 11.02 -21.38
C LYS A 19 3.07 10.41 -20.02
N ALA A 20 2.17 9.41 -19.97
CA ALA A 20 1.83 8.71 -18.74
C ALA A 20 3.04 7.96 -18.16
N ALA A 21 3.80 7.25 -19.00
CA ALA A 21 5.02 6.56 -18.58
C ALA A 21 6.07 7.52 -18.01
N HIS A 22 6.28 8.67 -18.65
CA HIS A 22 7.19 9.71 -18.16
C HIS A 22 6.73 10.30 -16.82
N PHE A 23 5.44 10.55 -16.66
CA PHE A 23 4.88 11.02 -15.40
C PHE A 23 5.12 9.99 -14.28
N CYS A 24 4.79 8.72 -14.51
CA CYS A 24 5.03 7.65 -13.54
C CYS A 24 6.52 7.51 -13.20
N ALA A 25 7.40 7.54 -14.19
CA ALA A 25 8.85 7.53 -13.97
C ALA A 25 9.31 8.73 -13.13
N GLY A 26 8.78 9.91 -13.39
CA GLY A 26 9.04 11.12 -12.59
C GLY A 26 8.61 10.96 -11.13
N VAL A 27 7.42 10.38 -10.88
CA VAL A 27 6.94 10.09 -9.51
C VAL A 27 7.85 9.09 -8.80
N ILE A 28 8.26 8.00 -9.47
CA ILE A 28 9.19 7.01 -8.91
C ILE A 28 10.53 7.66 -8.55
N ILE A 29 11.09 8.46 -9.45
CA ILE A 29 12.35 9.18 -9.23
C ILE A 29 12.21 10.14 -8.03
N TRP A 30 11.12 10.92 -7.99
CA TRP A 30 10.86 11.83 -6.89
C TRP A 30 10.70 11.11 -5.54
N GLU A 31 10.01 9.97 -5.51
CA GLU A 31 9.89 9.14 -4.31
C GLU A 31 11.29 8.68 -3.84
N ILE A 32 12.15 8.24 -4.76
CA ILE A 32 13.56 7.87 -4.47
C ILE A 32 14.35 8.99 -3.82
N PHE A 33 14.34 10.18 -4.40
CA PHE A 33 15.09 11.28 -3.82
C PHE A 33 14.49 11.82 -2.52
N SER A 34 13.16 11.88 -2.41
CA SER A 34 12.48 12.45 -1.24
C SER A 34 12.59 11.56 -0.01
N THR A 35 12.67 10.23 -0.17
CA THR A 35 12.78 9.30 0.96
C THR A 35 14.20 8.80 1.20
N PHE A 36 15.18 9.05 0.32
CA PHE A 36 16.59 8.58 0.41
C PHE A 36 17.24 8.63 1.80
N ASN A 37 16.93 9.66 2.58
CA ASN A 37 17.42 9.80 3.96
C ASN A 37 17.05 8.59 4.84
N TYR A 38 15.90 7.97 4.60
CA TYR A 38 15.45 6.77 5.30
C TYR A 38 16.37 5.58 5.00
N GLU A 39 16.64 5.27 3.72
CA GLU A 39 17.54 4.17 3.34
C GLU A 39 18.97 4.43 3.77
N TRP A 40 19.44 5.67 3.61
CA TRP A 40 20.78 6.05 4.01
C TRP A 40 21.02 5.74 5.49
N ARG A 41 20.01 5.89 6.36
CA ARG A 41 20.13 5.51 7.78
C ARG A 41 20.34 4.01 7.99
N PHE A 42 19.86 3.14 7.11
CA PHE A 42 20.18 1.71 7.18
C PHE A 42 21.58 1.43 6.64
N TYR A 43 21.94 1.99 5.49
CA TYR A 43 23.26 1.78 4.88
C TYR A 43 24.41 2.36 5.72
N SER A 44 24.17 3.48 6.42
CA SER A 44 25.11 4.08 7.36
C SER A 44 25.14 3.41 8.74
N GLY A 45 24.37 2.34 8.97
CA GLY A 45 24.33 1.61 10.23
C GLY A 45 23.63 2.33 11.38
N LYS A 46 22.91 3.43 11.12
CA LYS A 46 22.17 4.22 12.14
C LYS A 46 20.84 3.58 12.55
N ARG A 47 20.42 2.49 11.90
CA ARG A 47 19.26 1.67 12.27
C ARG A 47 19.66 0.20 12.31
N PRO A 48 19.06 -0.61 13.21
CA PRO A 48 19.32 -2.04 13.24
C PRO A 48 18.88 -2.69 11.94
N PHE A 49 19.70 -3.63 11.45
CA PHE A 49 19.37 -4.39 10.26
C PHE A 49 18.17 -5.31 10.52
N ARG A 50 17.22 -5.33 9.59
CA ARG A 50 16.12 -6.30 9.54
C ARG A 50 16.05 -6.82 8.11
N TRP A 51 15.98 -8.14 7.93
CA TRP A 51 16.03 -8.77 6.60
C TRP A 51 15.01 -8.20 5.57
N PRO A 52 13.78 -7.74 5.94
CA PRO A 52 12.85 -7.18 4.96
C PRO A 52 13.36 -5.91 4.29
N ILE A 53 14.37 -5.23 4.85
CA ILE A 53 15.00 -4.08 4.19
C ILE A 53 15.63 -4.45 2.85
N LEU A 54 16.04 -5.70 2.68
CA LEU A 54 16.57 -6.20 1.40
C LEU A 54 15.47 -6.26 0.35
N LEU A 55 14.30 -6.81 0.70
CA LEU A 55 13.14 -6.83 -0.20
C LEU A 55 12.72 -5.41 -0.57
N TYR A 56 12.64 -4.52 0.41
CA TYR A 56 12.34 -3.11 0.20
C TYR A 56 13.33 -2.43 -0.74
N ALA A 57 14.64 -2.64 -0.55
CA ALA A 57 15.66 -2.07 -1.42
C ALA A 57 15.55 -2.61 -2.86
N VAL A 58 15.30 -3.92 -3.02
CA VAL A 58 15.09 -4.55 -4.33
C VAL A 58 13.86 -3.96 -5.01
N THR A 59 12.72 -3.84 -4.32
CA THR A 59 11.50 -3.21 -4.86
C THR A 59 11.82 -1.84 -5.46
N ARG A 60 12.52 -0.99 -4.70
CA ARG A 60 12.78 0.39 -5.12
C ARG A 60 13.78 0.50 -6.26
N LEU A 61 14.85 -0.30 -6.22
CA LEU A 61 15.85 -0.32 -7.30
C LEU A 61 15.25 -0.82 -8.61
N PHE A 62 14.42 -1.86 -8.56
CA PHE A 62 13.77 -2.38 -9.77
C PHE A 62 12.66 -1.46 -10.28
N ALA A 63 11.89 -0.80 -9.41
CA ALA A 63 10.96 0.26 -9.83
C ALA A 63 11.69 1.41 -10.56
N LEU A 64 12.85 1.83 -10.03
CA LEU A 64 13.69 2.83 -10.69
C LEU A 64 14.20 2.33 -12.03
N ALA A 65 14.69 1.10 -12.09
CA ALA A 65 15.18 0.49 -13.33
C ALA A 65 14.07 0.44 -14.40
N THR A 66 12.83 0.09 -14.02
CA THR A 66 11.66 0.15 -14.91
C THR A 66 11.41 1.58 -15.41
N GLY A 67 11.39 2.56 -14.51
CA GLY A 67 11.18 3.97 -14.87
C GLY A 67 12.25 4.50 -15.83
N LEU A 68 13.53 4.25 -15.52
CA LEU A 68 14.66 4.63 -16.37
C LEU A 68 14.64 3.91 -17.72
N SER A 69 14.27 2.62 -17.74
CA SER A 69 14.14 1.85 -18.98
C SER A 69 13.08 2.43 -19.90
N TYR A 70 11.92 2.86 -19.36
CA TYR A 70 10.90 3.55 -20.16
C TYR A 70 11.36 4.93 -20.64
N LEU A 71 12.01 5.72 -19.78
CA LEU A 71 12.55 7.03 -20.18
C LEU A 71 13.58 6.90 -21.30
N ILE A 72 14.45 5.90 -21.27
CA ILE A 72 15.46 5.70 -22.31
C ILE A 72 14.82 5.12 -23.57
N GLY A 73 14.08 4.02 -23.45
CA GLY A 73 13.56 3.28 -24.59
C GLY A 73 12.49 4.04 -25.40
N LEU A 74 11.74 4.95 -24.77
CA LEU A 74 10.76 5.79 -25.46
C LEU A 74 11.35 7.06 -26.09
N ASN A 75 12.61 7.40 -25.80
CA ASN A 75 13.29 8.59 -26.33
C ASN A 75 14.49 8.27 -27.23
N ILE A 76 14.80 6.98 -27.42
CA ILE A 76 15.91 6.57 -28.28
C ILE A 76 15.56 6.78 -29.75
N ASN A 77 16.47 7.41 -30.50
CA ASN A 77 16.29 7.70 -31.93
C ASN A 77 17.14 6.78 -32.81
N THR A 78 17.80 5.78 -32.22
CA THR A 78 18.63 4.78 -32.90
C THR A 78 17.96 3.42 -32.81
N GLU A 79 18.25 2.54 -33.75
CA GLU A 79 17.72 1.18 -33.73
C GLU A 79 18.15 0.43 -32.46
N ILE A 80 17.18 -0.20 -31.81
CA ILE A 80 17.39 -1.09 -30.67
C ILE A 80 16.60 -2.39 -30.88
N ASN A 81 17.00 -3.44 -30.15
CA ASN A 81 16.19 -4.65 -30.08
C ASN A 81 14.98 -4.41 -29.14
N CYS A 82 13.84 -4.04 -29.73
CA CYS A 82 12.60 -3.77 -28.99
C CYS A 82 12.14 -4.96 -28.13
N GLY A 83 12.35 -6.19 -28.60
CA GLY A 83 11.99 -7.39 -27.85
C GLY A 83 12.81 -7.54 -26.57
N ALA A 84 14.14 -7.37 -26.66
CA ALA A 84 15.03 -7.39 -25.51
C ALA A 84 14.69 -6.28 -24.50
N TRP A 85 14.47 -5.05 -25.00
CA TRP A 85 14.09 -3.92 -24.16
C TRP A 85 12.76 -4.16 -23.43
N LEU A 86 11.73 -4.62 -24.13
CA LEU A 86 10.42 -4.88 -23.54
C LEU A 86 10.52 -5.98 -22.47
N ILE A 87 11.18 -7.10 -22.78
CA ILE A 87 11.39 -8.20 -21.83
C ILE A 87 12.13 -7.70 -20.58
N SER A 88 13.23 -6.96 -20.74
CA SER A 88 13.96 -6.42 -19.59
C SER A 88 13.12 -5.47 -18.74
N THR A 89 12.32 -4.61 -19.37
CA THR A 89 11.47 -3.63 -18.67
C THR A 89 10.37 -4.32 -17.87
N THR A 90 9.74 -5.33 -18.45
CA THR A 90 8.75 -6.17 -17.77
C THR A 90 9.36 -6.93 -16.60
N LEU A 91 10.53 -7.57 -16.78
CA LEU A 91 11.23 -8.27 -15.70
C LEU A 91 11.54 -7.35 -14.51
N PHE A 92 11.97 -6.11 -14.77
CA PHE A 92 12.19 -5.14 -13.70
C PHE A 92 10.88 -4.78 -12.98
N GLY A 93 9.81 -4.54 -13.74
CA GLY A 93 8.50 -4.21 -13.16
C GLY A 93 7.93 -5.34 -12.30
N ASP A 94 7.99 -6.56 -12.80
CA ASP A 94 7.50 -7.75 -12.13
C ASP A 94 8.30 -8.06 -10.86
N LEU A 95 9.62 -7.91 -10.89
CA LEU A 95 10.45 -8.14 -9.71
C LEU A 95 10.20 -7.08 -8.62
N SER A 96 9.95 -5.83 -9.03
CA SER A 96 9.47 -4.79 -8.11
C SER A 96 8.14 -5.18 -7.47
N LEU A 97 7.16 -5.61 -8.27
CA LEU A 97 5.84 -6.00 -7.78
C LEU A 97 5.89 -7.21 -6.84
N ILE A 98 6.65 -8.24 -7.18
CA ILE A 98 6.81 -9.46 -6.36
C ILE A 98 7.40 -9.11 -5.00
N THR A 99 8.46 -8.30 -4.99
CA THR A 99 9.12 -7.93 -3.73
C THR A 99 8.28 -6.97 -2.88
N ALA A 100 7.51 -6.07 -3.52
CA ALA A 100 6.52 -5.25 -2.82
C ALA A 100 5.42 -6.12 -2.19
N SER A 101 4.97 -7.16 -2.89
CA SER A 101 3.94 -8.07 -2.41
C SER A 101 4.42 -8.90 -1.21
N ALA A 102 5.70 -9.26 -1.18
CA ALA A 102 6.32 -9.96 -0.06
C ALA A 102 6.45 -9.08 1.21
N LEU A 103 6.25 -7.76 1.10
CA LEU A 103 6.25 -6.82 2.22
C LEU A 103 4.85 -6.58 2.81
N LEU A 104 3.81 -7.20 2.23
CA LEU A 104 2.46 -7.14 2.78
C LEU A 104 2.38 -7.92 4.11
N ALA A 105 1.57 -7.42 5.04
CA ALA A 105 1.39 -7.99 6.37
C ALA A 105 -0.06 -7.80 6.85
N ALA A 106 -0.26 -7.56 8.15
CA ALA A 106 -1.59 -7.51 8.76
C ALA A 106 -2.57 -6.51 8.12
N ALA A 107 -2.12 -5.35 7.64
CA ALA A 107 -3.02 -4.32 7.11
C ALA A 107 -3.85 -4.82 5.91
N HIS A 108 -3.22 -5.55 4.98
CA HIS A 108 -3.91 -6.09 3.81
C HIS A 108 -4.74 -7.34 4.15
N ALA A 109 -4.26 -8.18 5.06
CA ALA A 109 -5.04 -9.31 5.55
C ALA A 109 -6.33 -8.86 6.25
N ILE A 110 -6.27 -7.79 7.05
CA ILE A 110 -7.44 -7.20 7.70
C ILE A 110 -8.37 -6.54 6.68
N HIS A 111 -7.81 -5.84 5.67
CA HIS A 111 -8.58 -5.37 4.52
C HIS A 111 -9.39 -6.51 3.88
N ASN A 112 -8.75 -7.65 3.62
CA ASN A 112 -9.42 -8.81 3.02
C ASN A 112 -10.46 -9.40 3.97
N GLY A 113 -10.17 -9.44 5.27
CA GLY A 113 -11.13 -9.86 6.29
C GLY A 113 -12.40 -9.00 6.32
N LEU A 114 -12.27 -7.68 6.10
CA LEU A 114 -13.41 -6.75 6.09
C LEU A 114 -14.44 -7.12 5.02
N THR A 115 -14.04 -7.75 3.91
CA THR A 115 -14.98 -8.18 2.86
C THR A 115 -15.89 -9.33 3.28
N ALA A 116 -15.68 -9.93 4.46
CA ALA A 116 -16.57 -10.93 5.03
C ALA A 116 -17.85 -10.32 5.64
N ILE A 117 -17.87 -9.00 5.88
CA ILE A 117 -19.06 -8.30 6.38
C ILE A 117 -19.91 -7.88 5.18
N ASP A 118 -21.08 -8.49 5.02
CA ASP A 118 -22.07 -8.05 4.03
C ASP A 118 -22.71 -6.72 4.46
N ASN A 119 -22.11 -5.61 4.03
CA ASN A 119 -22.58 -4.26 4.31
C ASN A 119 -22.37 -3.38 3.05
N HIS A 120 -23.44 -2.72 2.60
CA HIS A 120 -23.40 -1.92 1.38
C HIS A 120 -22.41 -0.76 1.45
N GLU A 121 -22.40 -0.01 2.55
CA GLU A 121 -21.51 1.15 2.73
C GLU A 121 -20.04 0.74 2.77
N LEU A 122 -19.71 -0.36 3.46
CA LEU A 122 -18.36 -0.91 3.46
C LEU A 122 -17.94 -1.33 2.04
N HIS A 123 -18.85 -1.91 1.26
CA HIS A 123 -18.56 -2.34 -0.11
C HIS A 123 -18.39 -1.19 -1.10
N THR A 124 -18.94 0.00 -0.84
CA THR A 124 -18.68 1.19 -1.66
C THR A 124 -17.35 1.86 -1.36
N LYS A 125 -16.70 1.56 -0.22
CA LYS A 125 -15.34 2.04 0.10
C LYS A 125 -14.32 1.45 -0.88
N MET A 126 -13.42 2.31 -1.35
CA MET A 126 -12.28 1.97 -2.18
C MET A 126 -11.29 1.08 -1.40
N HIS A 127 -10.45 0.35 -2.14
CA HIS A 127 -9.42 -0.52 -1.55
C HIS A 127 -8.54 0.22 -0.53
N GLY A 128 -8.02 1.40 -0.91
CA GLY A 128 -7.16 2.21 -0.03
C GLY A 128 -7.85 2.72 1.24
N GLU A 129 -9.17 2.95 1.19
CA GLU A 129 -9.97 3.37 2.35
C GLU A 129 -10.11 2.26 3.39
N LYS A 130 -10.19 1.00 2.94
CA LYS A 130 -10.21 -0.17 3.83
C LYS A 130 -8.80 -0.48 4.36
N VAL A 131 -7.78 -0.34 3.52
CA VAL A 131 -6.37 -0.56 3.92
C VAL A 131 -5.92 0.47 4.97
N SER A 132 -6.38 1.73 4.92
CA SER A 132 -6.00 2.75 5.90
C SER A 132 -6.36 2.35 7.34
N PHE A 133 -7.54 1.78 7.55
CA PHE A 133 -7.92 1.23 8.85
C PHE A 133 -7.05 0.02 9.22
N GLY A 134 -6.75 -0.85 8.26
CA GLY A 134 -5.81 -1.95 8.44
C GLY A 134 -4.41 -1.50 8.88
N ILE A 135 -3.92 -0.34 8.42
CA ILE A 135 -2.65 0.25 8.88
C ILE A 135 -2.69 0.58 10.38
N VAL A 136 -3.80 1.15 10.87
CA VAL A 136 -3.98 1.44 12.31
C VAL A 136 -3.96 0.15 13.13
N CYS A 137 -4.65 -0.89 12.65
CA CYS A 137 -4.61 -2.22 13.28
C CYS A 137 -3.20 -2.82 13.31
N GLN A 138 -2.46 -2.72 12.21
CA GLN A 138 -1.09 -3.24 12.13
C GLN A 138 -0.14 -2.50 13.08
N LEU A 139 -0.26 -1.17 13.21
CA LEU A 139 0.54 -0.40 14.17
C LEU A 139 0.31 -0.86 15.62
N ILE A 140 -0.93 -1.23 15.96
CA ILE A 140 -1.25 -1.82 17.26
C ILE A 140 -0.62 -3.20 17.43
N LEU A 141 -0.71 -4.06 16.41
CA LEU A 141 -0.09 -5.39 16.42
C LEU A 141 1.44 -5.32 16.54
N ASP A 142 2.06 -4.33 15.90
CA ASP A 142 3.50 -4.05 15.99
C ASP A 142 3.92 -3.46 17.35
N GLY A 143 2.96 -3.12 18.22
CA GLY A 143 3.22 -2.47 19.50
C GLY A 143 3.83 -1.08 19.34
N ALA A 144 3.43 -0.35 18.29
CA ALA A 144 3.96 0.98 18.01
C ALA A 144 3.72 1.95 19.19
N PRO A 145 4.71 2.79 19.56
CA PRO A 145 4.50 3.81 20.58
C PRO A 145 3.34 4.75 20.21
N THR A 146 2.59 5.23 21.20
CA THR A 146 1.43 6.11 20.98
C THR A 146 1.76 7.33 20.11
N ALA A 147 2.96 7.91 20.26
CA ALA A 147 3.40 9.03 19.43
C ALA A 147 3.51 8.68 17.93
N GLU A 148 3.91 7.45 17.61
CA GLU A 148 3.98 6.96 16.23
C GLU A 148 2.59 6.62 15.69
N LEU A 149 1.75 5.96 16.50
CA LEU A 149 0.35 5.68 16.17
C LEU A 149 -0.42 6.98 15.87
N ASP A 150 -0.37 7.96 16.77
CA ASP A 150 -1.01 9.27 16.62
C ASP A 150 -0.53 10.00 15.36
N ARG A 151 0.76 9.89 15.02
CA ARG A 151 1.33 10.50 13.80
C ARG A 151 0.72 9.91 12.54
N TYR A 152 0.58 8.59 12.46
CA TYR A 152 -0.03 7.93 11.30
C TYR A 152 -1.54 8.16 11.22
N ILE A 153 -2.25 8.11 12.36
CA ILE A 153 -3.68 8.48 12.42
C ILE A 153 -3.88 9.91 11.93
N ALA A 154 -3.05 10.86 12.38
CA ALA A 154 -3.11 12.25 11.95
C ALA A 154 -2.89 12.41 10.44
N LEU A 155 -1.93 11.66 9.86
CA LEU A 155 -1.66 11.66 8.43
C LEU A 155 -2.86 11.13 7.64
N LEU A 156 -3.37 9.93 7.99
CA LEU A 156 -4.52 9.32 7.33
C LEU A 156 -5.75 10.24 7.40
N HIS A 157 -6.02 10.81 8.57
CA HIS A 157 -7.11 11.76 8.75
C HIS A 157 -6.92 13.05 7.94
N SER A 158 -5.69 13.54 7.75
CA SER A 158 -5.45 14.79 7.01
C SER A 158 -5.78 14.72 5.52
N VAL A 159 -5.95 13.50 4.99
CA VAL A 159 -6.34 13.22 3.60
C VAL A 159 -7.66 12.45 3.54
N ASP A 160 -8.51 12.62 4.56
CA ASP A 160 -9.87 12.06 4.68
C ASP A 160 -9.98 10.53 4.66
N LEU A 161 -8.88 9.80 4.87
CA LEU A 161 -8.93 8.34 4.92
C LEU A 161 -9.63 7.83 6.20
N PRO A 162 -10.32 6.67 6.14
CA PRO A 162 -10.92 6.05 7.31
C PRO A 162 -9.90 5.64 8.37
N ILE A 163 -10.17 6.00 9.62
CA ILE A 163 -9.39 5.60 10.79
C ILE A 163 -10.23 4.91 11.87
N THR A 164 -11.56 4.93 11.76
CA THR A 164 -12.49 4.25 12.67
C THR A 164 -13.36 3.24 11.92
N LEU A 165 -14.02 2.33 12.65
CA LEU A 165 -15.06 1.46 12.07
C LEU A 165 -16.28 2.29 11.60
N GLY A 166 -16.55 3.42 12.26
CA GLY A 166 -17.60 4.35 11.85
C GLY A 166 -17.34 4.97 10.47
N ASP A 167 -16.10 5.37 10.21
CA ASP A 167 -15.68 5.92 8.91
C ASP A 167 -15.84 4.92 7.74
N LEU A 168 -15.83 3.62 8.07
CA LEU A 168 -16.02 2.51 7.15
C LEU A 168 -17.50 2.11 6.98
N GLY A 169 -18.44 2.77 7.67
CA GLY A 169 -19.87 2.43 7.61
C GLY A 169 -20.27 1.21 8.47
N ILE A 170 -19.40 0.80 9.40
CA ILE A 170 -19.59 -0.40 10.25
C ILE A 170 -19.36 -0.09 11.74
N GLY A 171 -19.72 1.13 12.16
CA GLY A 171 -19.53 1.59 13.55
C GLY A 171 -20.33 0.81 14.61
N ASP A 172 -21.38 0.11 14.18
CA ASP A 172 -22.27 -0.75 14.96
C ASP A 172 -22.03 -2.24 14.72
N ALA A 173 -20.94 -2.61 14.04
CA ALA A 173 -20.58 -4.00 13.81
C ALA A 173 -20.49 -4.79 15.12
N THR A 174 -21.16 -5.94 15.14
CA THR A 174 -21.18 -6.85 16.28
C THR A 174 -19.84 -7.54 16.48
N ASP A 175 -19.57 -7.99 17.71
CA ASP A 175 -18.39 -8.82 18.00
C ASP A 175 -18.33 -10.08 17.12
N ALA A 176 -19.48 -10.67 16.79
CA ALA A 176 -19.54 -11.83 15.90
C ALA A 176 -19.05 -11.50 14.48
N GLN A 177 -19.46 -10.35 13.93
CA GLN A 177 -18.98 -9.87 12.62
C GLN A 177 -17.48 -9.58 12.65
N LEU A 178 -17.00 -8.86 13.67
CA LEU A 178 -15.57 -8.55 13.80
C LEU A 178 -14.71 -9.79 14.04
N ARG A 179 -15.24 -10.82 14.72
CA ARG A 179 -14.59 -12.14 14.81
C ARG A 179 -14.55 -12.85 13.45
N GLY A 180 -15.59 -12.69 12.62
CA GLY A 180 -15.58 -13.13 11.23
C GLY A 180 -14.45 -12.48 10.42
N VAL A 181 -14.26 -11.16 10.55
CA VAL A 181 -13.13 -10.42 9.96
C VAL A 181 -11.80 -10.98 10.43
N ALA A 182 -11.63 -11.15 11.74
CA ALA A 182 -10.39 -11.66 12.33
C ALA A 182 -10.06 -13.08 11.84
N LYS A 183 -11.06 -13.97 11.79
CA LYS A 183 -10.92 -15.32 11.26
C LYS A 183 -10.48 -15.32 9.79
N GLN A 184 -11.11 -14.50 8.96
CA GLN A 184 -10.76 -14.40 7.55
C GLN A 184 -9.35 -13.81 7.35
N SER A 185 -8.97 -12.83 8.17
CA SER A 185 -7.62 -12.23 8.18
C SER A 185 -6.54 -13.25 8.55
N CYS A 186 -6.90 -14.28 9.31
CA CYS A 186 -6.06 -15.40 9.72
C CYS A 186 -6.29 -16.65 8.85
N ALA A 187 -6.77 -16.52 7.62
CA ALA A 187 -6.81 -17.66 6.71
C ALA A 187 -5.38 -18.16 6.39
N PRO A 188 -5.15 -19.47 6.13
CA PRO A 188 -3.79 -20.01 5.95
C PRO A 188 -2.94 -19.34 4.85
N ASN A 189 -3.59 -18.77 3.83
CA ASN A 189 -2.92 -18.12 2.69
C ASN A 189 -2.87 -16.58 2.81
N GLU A 190 -3.19 -16.02 3.97
CA GLU A 190 -3.19 -14.57 4.17
C GLU A 190 -1.79 -13.98 4.42
N THR A 191 -1.67 -12.69 4.17
CA THR A 191 -0.40 -11.95 4.34
C THR A 191 -0.05 -11.68 5.81
N ILE A 192 -0.99 -11.86 6.73
CA ILE A 192 -0.77 -11.60 8.16
C ILE A 192 0.37 -12.43 8.77
N TRP A 193 0.67 -13.59 8.18
CA TRP A 193 1.72 -14.50 8.63
C TRP A 193 3.14 -13.97 8.39
N ASN A 194 3.29 -12.87 7.64
CA ASN A 194 4.55 -12.15 7.50
C ASN A 194 4.90 -11.29 8.73
N MET A 195 3.96 -11.15 9.70
CA MET A 195 4.21 -10.45 10.96
C MET A 195 5.26 -11.20 11.80
N ASN A 196 6.15 -10.45 12.46
CA ASN A 196 7.18 -11.02 13.35
C ASN A 196 6.70 -11.24 14.79
N THR A 197 5.39 -11.10 15.02
CA THR A 197 4.74 -11.30 16.31
C THR A 197 3.84 -12.54 16.24
N PRO A 198 3.67 -13.31 17.32
CA PRO A 198 2.66 -14.36 17.35
C PRO A 198 1.26 -13.80 17.06
N ILE A 199 0.57 -14.36 16.07
CA ILE A 199 -0.77 -13.95 15.65
C ILE A 199 -1.76 -15.10 15.86
N ASN A 200 -2.97 -14.76 16.30
CA ASN A 200 -4.17 -15.61 16.25
C ASN A 200 -5.42 -14.74 16.07
N GLU A 201 -6.58 -15.37 15.87
CA GLU A 201 -7.86 -14.68 15.63
C GLU A 201 -8.24 -13.71 16.78
N ASP A 202 -8.02 -14.10 18.04
CA ASP A 202 -8.34 -13.23 19.18
C ASP A 202 -7.45 -11.98 19.23
N ILE A 203 -6.17 -12.12 18.90
CA ILE A 203 -5.24 -10.98 18.82
C ILE A 203 -5.69 -10.01 17.73
N VAL A 204 -6.07 -10.51 16.55
CA VAL A 204 -6.55 -9.66 15.44
C VAL A 204 -7.87 -8.98 15.77
N PHE A 205 -8.82 -9.71 16.37
CA PHE A 205 -10.08 -9.14 16.84
C PHE A 205 -9.84 -7.99 17.83
N ASN A 206 -8.95 -8.19 18.82
CA ASN A 206 -8.60 -7.17 19.79
C ASN A 206 -7.87 -5.98 19.15
N ALA A 207 -7.04 -6.22 18.14
CA ALA A 207 -6.37 -5.15 17.39
C ALA A 207 -7.37 -4.28 16.61
N ILE A 208 -8.40 -4.89 16.00
CA ILE A 208 -9.48 -4.17 15.30
C ILE A 208 -10.24 -3.27 16.28
N ARG A 209 -10.63 -3.80 17.45
CA ARG A 209 -11.29 -3.03 18.52
C ARG A 209 -10.39 -1.94 19.08
N GLY A 210 -9.11 -2.25 19.26
CA GLY A 210 -8.07 -1.33 19.72
C GLY A 210 -7.88 -0.18 18.75
N ALA A 211 -7.85 -0.44 17.44
CA ALA A 211 -7.69 0.57 16.39
C ALA A 211 -8.85 1.55 16.39
N ASP A 212 -10.07 1.05 16.42
CA ASP A 212 -11.27 1.90 16.50
C ASP A 212 -11.27 2.77 17.76
N THR A 213 -10.92 2.19 18.91
CA THR A 213 -10.86 2.90 20.19
C THR A 213 -9.77 3.96 20.20
N ALA A 214 -8.56 3.62 19.75
CA ALA A 214 -7.42 4.53 19.71
C ALA A 214 -7.67 5.72 18.77
N SER A 215 -8.26 5.47 17.59
CA SER A 215 -8.64 6.52 16.65
C SER A 215 -9.73 7.43 17.21
N LYS A 216 -10.77 6.88 17.86
CA LYS A 216 -11.81 7.67 18.53
C LYS A 216 -11.26 8.51 19.68
N ASP A 217 -10.34 7.96 20.47
CA ASP A 217 -9.64 8.69 21.53
C ASP A 217 -8.81 9.85 20.95
N TRP A 218 -8.04 9.60 19.89
CA TRP A 218 -7.28 10.63 19.20
C TRP A 218 -8.17 11.78 18.67
N LEU A 219 -9.31 11.45 18.06
CA LEU A 219 -10.29 12.44 17.59
C LEU A 219 -10.80 13.33 18.75
N LYS A 220 -11.11 12.71 19.89
CA LYS A 220 -11.55 13.43 21.11
C LYS A 220 -10.46 14.34 21.66
N ARG A 221 -9.22 13.83 21.79
CA ARG A 221 -8.07 14.60 22.31
C ARG A 221 -7.70 15.79 21.43
N THR A 222 -7.89 15.66 20.11
CA THR A 222 -7.48 16.69 19.14
C THR A 222 -8.60 17.62 18.69
N GLY A 223 -9.86 17.30 19.02
CA GLY A 223 -11.04 18.06 18.59
C GLY A 223 -11.30 17.99 17.08
N LYS A 224 -10.71 17.01 16.37
CA LYS A 224 -10.76 16.89 14.91
C LYS A 224 -11.89 15.96 14.44
N ALA A 225 -13.09 16.08 14.98
CA ALA A 225 -14.21 15.29 14.47
C ALA A 225 -14.38 15.54 12.95
N LYS A 226 -14.61 14.47 12.17
CA LYS A 226 -15.02 14.60 10.77
C LYS A 226 -16.36 15.34 10.74
N ALA A 227 -16.43 16.39 9.92
CA ALA A 227 -17.63 17.22 9.75
C ALA A 227 -18.76 16.45 9.06
#